data_AF-A0A2I4B286-F1
#
_entry.id   AF-A0A2I4B286-F1
#
_cell.length_a   1.000
_cell.length_b   1.000
_cell.length_c   1.000
_cell.angle_alpha   90.00
_cell.angle_beta   90.00
_cell.angle_gamma   90.00
#
_symmetry.space_group_name_H-M   'P 1'
#
loop_
_entity.id
_entity.type
_entity.pdbx_description
1 polymer ?
#
loop_
_entity_poly.entity_id
_entity_poly.type
_entity_poly.pdbx_seq_one_letter_code
_entity_poly.pdbx_strand_id
1 'polypeptide(L)'
;MRITDKVLRSFKVARKYDDVHTGRINCVDYSSNGENAVSSSDDDSITLYDIQQGKPIVENLFSKKYGVDLIRFTPRDAETVVHSSNKQDDTIRYLSIANYSFLRYFSGHTARVTALSMSPVEDIFISSSLDETIRIWDLRLPTCQGLTNTMGRPVCSFDPDGLIFAAGVESHVLKLYDLRAFDRGPFSCFETRFNRVCDWTGLKFSKDGKHILICTNGGAIRVLNSFTGSVQHTFSGYNNSKGASLEACFTPDSQFVMIGSEDGRVHVWSIESGMKVAVLDGKHQGPINTLQFNPLYMTFASACTSMLVLDLYKEPVQTWDKDYDRFLLPLLTPQEPCYILYRLDSRNAQGYEWIFISWSPDHSPVRQKMMYAATRATLKKEFGGGHIKDEMFGTVEDDLCFQGYLRHRSSGSSPAPLTSAEQELQRIKVTEEKVVWDERRRIGTPTARAKVTMEFGLDKRAQTLQGLAFPLQEDAKRALQQLKQKRINYIQLRLDVDKETIELVHTKPTETHELPFRIPTDTPRYHFFVFKHSHQGQMHEALVFIYSMPGYTCSIKERMLYSSCKNRLLDEVERDYQLEVNKKMEIDSGDGLTEEFFYEEVHPMEQTLKQAFAKPRGPGGKRGNKRIIKSPGENGED
;
A
#
# COMPACT_ATOMS: atom_id res chain seq x y z
N MET A 1 -5.41 26.59 38.15
CA MET A 1 -5.23 25.14 38.43
C MET A 1 -3.98 24.68 37.69
N ARG A 2 -3.00 24.05 38.37
CA ARG A 2 -1.73 23.65 37.72
C ARG A 2 -1.98 22.40 36.86
N ILE A 3 -1.61 22.45 35.58
CA ILE A 3 -1.72 21.29 34.70
C ILE A 3 -0.51 20.40 34.96
N THR A 4 -0.74 19.09 35.06
CA THR A 4 0.33 18.09 35.27
C THR A 4 0.30 17.06 34.15
N ASP A 5 1.41 16.38 33.92
CA ASP A 5 1.52 15.31 32.91
C ASP A 5 0.44 14.25 33.05
N LYS A 6 0.10 13.88 34.30
CA LYS A 6 -0.94 12.89 34.59
C LYS A 6 -2.31 13.38 34.15
N VAL A 7 -2.61 14.66 34.38
CA VAL A 7 -3.86 15.30 33.96
C VAL A 7 -3.93 15.36 32.43
N LEU A 8 -2.86 15.77 31.75
CA LEU A 8 -2.81 15.81 30.28
C LEU A 8 -3.05 14.44 29.66
N ARG A 9 -2.45 13.38 30.19
CA ARG A 9 -2.67 11.99 29.73
C ARG A 9 -4.09 11.49 29.99
N SER A 10 -4.84 12.13 30.88
CA SER A 10 -6.22 11.75 31.21
C SER A 10 -7.28 12.40 30.32
N PHE A 11 -6.91 13.38 29.49
CA PHE A 11 -7.85 14.02 28.57
C PHE A 11 -8.46 12.98 27.62
N LYS A 12 -9.78 13.09 27.43
CA LYS A 12 -10.57 12.26 26.52
C LYS A 12 -11.55 13.16 25.78
N VAL A 13 -12.07 12.64 24.67
CA VAL A 13 -13.13 13.31 23.92
C VAL A 13 -14.35 13.44 24.82
N ALA A 14 -14.70 14.68 25.16
CA ALA A 14 -15.91 14.97 25.92
C ALA A 14 -17.14 15.02 25.00
N ARG A 15 -17.01 15.68 23.84
CA ARG A 15 -18.10 15.89 22.87
C ARG A 15 -17.56 15.95 21.44
N LYS A 16 -18.44 15.67 20.48
CA LYS A 16 -18.16 15.71 19.03
C LYS A 16 -19.34 16.40 18.33
N TYR A 17 -19.05 17.24 17.35
CA TYR A 17 -20.03 18.03 16.60
C TYR A 17 -19.88 17.73 15.11
N ASP A 18 -20.49 16.65 14.64
CA ASP A 18 -20.31 16.16 13.25
C ASP A 18 -21.24 16.86 12.24
N ASP A 19 -22.46 17.21 12.64
CA ASP A 19 -23.51 17.67 11.70
C ASP A 19 -23.62 19.19 11.59
N VAL A 20 -22.68 19.92 12.20
CA VAL A 20 -22.78 21.38 12.30
C VAL A 20 -22.17 22.08 11.09
N HIS A 21 -21.08 21.56 10.54
CA HIS A 21 -20.37 22.18 9.42
C HIS A 21 -20.24 21.20 8.25
N THR A 22 -20.53 21.72 7.06
CA THR A 22 -20.34 21.01 5.79
C THR A 22 -18.96 21.26 5.19
N GLY A 23 -18.29 22.34 5.63
CA GLY A 23 -16.96 22.75 5.21
C GLY A 23 -15.86 22.48 6.25
N ARG A 24 -14.61 22.78 5.89
CA ARG A 24 -13.50 22.75 6.84
C ARG A 24 -13.66 23.88 7.86
N ILE A 25 -13.39 23.61 9.12
CA ILE A 25 -13.29 24.67 10.14
C ILE A 25 -11.95 25.38 9.96
N ASN A 26 -12.00 26.69 9.74
CA ASN A 26 -10.84 27.55 9.51
C ASN A 26 -10.24 28.04 10.82
N CYS A 27 -11.08 28.39 11.79
CA CYS A 27 -10.64 28.96 13.03
C CYS A 27 -11.64 28.67 14.16
N VAL A 28 -11.12 28.51 15.37
CA VAL A 28 -11.92 28.46 16.61
C VAL A 28 -11.35 29.49 17.57
N ASP A 29 -12.20 30.07 18.42
CA ASP A 29 -11.79 30.89 19.55
C ASP A 29 -12.71 30.67 20.76
N TYR A 30 -12.20 30.92 21.97
CA TYR A 30 -12.97 30.89 23.20
C TYR A 30 -13.21 32.31 23.73
N SER A 31 -14.38 32.53 24.31
CA SER A 31 -14.66 33.77 25.04
C SER A 31 -13.75 33.89 26.27
N SER A 32 -13.53 35.12 26.75
CA SER A 32 -12.65 35.38 27.90
C SER A 32 -13.14 34.74 29.20
N ASN A 33 -14.46 34.57 29.37
CA ASN A 33 -15.08 33.80 30.45
C ASN A 33 -15.03 32.27 30.22
N GLY A 34 -14.55 31.79 29.08
CA GLY A 34 -14.43 30.37 28.74
C GLY A 34 -15.76 29.63 28.55
N GLU A 35 -16.91 30.28 28.72
CA GLU A 35 -18.22 29.64 28.67
C GLU A 35 -18.69 29.37 27.23
N ASN A 36 -18.22 30.19 26.29
CA ASN A 36 -18.58 30.09 24.89
C ASN A 36 -17.36 29.81 24.00
N ALA A 37 -17.58 29.15 22.87
CA ALA A 37 -16.62 29.05 21.78
C ALA A 37 -17.28 29.43 20.46
N VAL A 38 -16.51 29.98 19.53
CA VAL A 38 -16.98 30.32 18.18
C VAL A 38 -16.12 29.62 17.15
N SER A 39 -16.73 29.10 16.09
CA SER A 39 -16.04 28.56 14.92
C SER A 39 -16.35 29.35 13.67
N SER A 40 -15.41 29.36 12.73
CA SER A 40 -15.59 29.78 11.35
C SER A 40 -15.30 28.62 10.41
N SER A 41 -16.03 28.52 9.30
CA SER A 41 -15.93 27.41 8.36
C SER A 41 -15.95 27.86 6.88
N ASP A 42 -15.37 27.05 6.00
CA ASP A 42 -15.37 27.25 4.54
C ASP A 42 -16.78 27.22 3.90
N ASP A 43 -17.79 26.75 4.64
CA ASP A 43 -19.20 26.84 4.24
C ASP A 43 -19.89 28.17 4.63
N ASP A 44 -19.07 29.18 4.95
CA ASP A 44 -19.47 30.53 5.36
C ASP A 44 -20.20 30.63 6.70
N SER A 45 -20.27 29.52 7.45
CA SER A 45 -20.92 29.50 8.74
C SER A 45 -20.02 30.05 9.85
N ILE A 46 -20.68 30.76 10.77
CA ILE A 46 -20.20 31.13 12.09
C ILE A 46 -21.09 30.41 13.09
N THR A 47 -20.51 29.59 13.95
CA THR A 47 -21.28 28.83 14.94
C THR A 47 -20.80 29.13 16.34
N LEU A 48 -21.75 29.42 17.23
CA LEU A 48 -21.52 29.64 18.65
C LEU A 48 -21.85 28.37 19.44
N TYR A 49 -20.95 27.96 20.32
CA TYR A 49 -21.10 26.80 21.19
C TYR A 49 -21.12 27.24 22.65
N ASP A 50 -22.09 26.74 23.40
CA ASP A 50 -22.07 26.77 24.85
C ASP A 50 -21.24 25.57 25.32
N ILE A 51 -20.15 25.84 26.03
CA ILE A 51 -19.21 24.82 26.49
C ILE A 51 -19.74 24.08 27.71
N GLN A 52 -20.54 24.72 28.56
CA GLN A 52 -21.11 24.10 29.75
C GLN A 52 -22.24 23.13 29.37
N GLN A 53 -23.17 23.57 28.53
CA GLN A 53 -24.26 22.74 28.01
C GLN A 53 -23.76 21.77 26.92
N GLY A 54 -22.69 22.16 26.23
CA GLY A 54 -22.04 21.44 25.15
C GLY A 54 -22.96 21.22 23.96
N LYS A 55 -23.76 22.23 23.63
CA LYS A 55 -24.60 22.30 22.43
C LYS A 55 -24.24 23.56 21.64
N PRO A 56 -24.38 23.54 20.31
CA PRO A 56 -24.43 24.80 19.57
C PRO A 56 -25.64 25.61 20.08
N ILE A 57 -25.42 26.89 20.36
CA ILE A 57 -26.45 27.75 20.94
C ILE A 57 -27.54 28.05 19.90
N VAL A 58 -27.18 28.16 18.61
CA VAL A 58 -28.08 28.59 17.52
C VAL A 58 -27.76 27.87 16.20
N GLU A 59 -28.74 27.81 15.28
CA GLU A 59 -28.50 27.50 13.86
C GLU A 59 -27.44 28.45 13.27
N ASN A 60 -26.56 27.90 12.43
CA ASN A 60 -25.41 28.58 11.85
C ASN A 60 -25.72 29.99 11.30
N LEU A 61 -24.97 31.00 11.74
CA LEU A 61 -25.01 32.31 11.11
C LEU A 61 -24.17 32.27 9.84
N PHE A 62 -24.75 32.60 8.69
CA PHE A 62 -24.02 32.52 7.41
C PHE A 62 -23.63 33.90 6.87
N SER A 63 -22.34 34.10 6.61
CA SER A 63 -21.83 35.25 5.85
C SER A 63 -21.70 34.93 4.35
N LYS A 64 -22.78 34.43 3.71
CA LYS A 64 -22.72 33.82 2.36
C LYS A 64 -22.03 34.66 1.29
N LYS A 65 -22.22 35.98 1.33
CA LYS A 65 -21.68 36.92 0.33
C LYS A 65 -20.17 37.11 0.46
N TYR A 66 -19.66 37.19 1.69
CA TYR A 66 -18.29 37.61 1.96
C TYR A 66 -17.40 36.47 2.45
N GLY A 67 -18.00 35.38 2.95
CA GLY A 67 -17.33 34.27 3.58
C GLY A 67 -16.68 34.66 4.91
N VAL A 68 -16.13 33.65 5.59
CA VAL A 68 -15.51 33.78 6.91
C VAL A 68 -14.27 32.90 6.96
N ASP A 69 -13.14 33.46 7.40
CA ASP A 69 -11.88 32.74 7.54
C ASP A 69 -11.40 32.70 8.99
N LEU A 70 -10.87 33.81 9.50
CA LEU A 70 -10.44 33.92 10.89
C LEU A 70 -11.58 34.51 11.71
N ILE A 71 -11.73 34.05 12.96
CA ILE A 71 -12.69 34.59 13.91
C ILE A 71 -12.09 34.65 15.31
N ARG A 72 -12.35 35.75 16.02
CA ARG A 72 -11.91 35.95 17.41
C ARG A 72 -12.98 36.63 18.23
N PHE A 73 -13.11 36.24 19.50
CA PHE A 73 -13.89 36.99 20.48
C PHE A 73 -13.19 38.28 20.85
N THR A 74 -13.98 39.32 21.16
CA THR A 74 -13.38 40.46 21.84
C THR A 74 -13.09 40.11 23.32
N PRO A 75 -12.07 40.71 23.93
CA PRO A 75 -11.64 40.31 25.28
C PRO A 75 -12.63 40.70 26.38
N ARG A 76 -13.32 41.83 26.19
CA ARG A 76 -14.17 42.45 27.23
C ARG A 76 -15.63 42.04 27.16
N ASP A 77 -16.08 41.58 26.00
CA ASP A 77 -17.48 41.21 25.77
C ASP A 77 -17.55 39.83 25.10
N ALA A 78 -18.11 38.87 25.84
CA ALA A 78 -18.28 37.49 25.39
C ALA A 78 -19.35 37.33 24.30
N GLU A 79 -20.07 38.39 23.94
CA GLU A 79 -21.12 38.38 22.93
C GLU A 79 -20.70 39.02 21.60
N THR A 80 -19.45 39.48 21.47
CA THR A 80 -18.98 40.13 20.25
C THR A 80 -17.72 39.48 19.68
N VAL A 81 -17.66 39.43 18.34
CA VAL A 81 -16.58 38.80 17.59
C VAL A 81 -16.12 39.65 16.42
N VAL A 82 -14.85 39.50 16.09
CA VAL A 82 -14.24 40.04 14.88
C VAL A 82 -13.92 38.88 13.96
N HIS A 83 -14.30 38.97 12.69
CA HIS A 83 -13.94 37.98 11.69
C HIS A 83 -13.39 38.60 10.41
N SER A 84 -12.51 37.87 9.72
CA SER A 84 -12.04 38.23 8.38
C SER A 84 -12.86 37.54 7.31
N SER A 85 -13.05 38.22 6.19
CA SER A 85 -13.66 37.65 5.00
C SER A 85 -12.63 37.08 4.02
N ASN A 86 -13.07 36.13 3.20
CA ASN A 86 -12.21 35.38 2.28
C ASN A 86 -12.80 35.18 0.86
N LYS A 87 -14.01 35.67 0.59
CA LYS A 87 -14.61 35.63 -0.75
C LYS A 87 -14.55 36.95 -1.50
N GLN A 88 -14.85 38.04 -0.80
CA GLN A 88 -14.94 39.37 -1.38
C GLN A 88 -14.36 40.38 -0.39
N ASP A 89 -13.69 41.40 -0.92
CA ASP A 89 -13.21 42.63 -0.26
C ASP A 89 -12.16 42.51 0.86
N ASP A 90 -11.85 41.30 1.36
CA ASP A 90 -10.87 41.04 2.43
C ASP A 90 -11.06 41.90 3.69
N THR A 91 -12.25 42.48 3.88
CA THR A 91 -12.52 43.37 5.01
C THR A 91 -12.76 42.58 6.28
N ILE A 92 -12.37 43.19 7.40
CA ILE A 92 -12.56 42.61 8.73
C ILE A 92 -13.86 43.19 9.30
N ARG A 93 -14.70 42.34 9.88
CA ARG A 93 -16.07 42.66 10.29
C ARG A 93 -16.22 42.44 11.79
N TYR A 94 -16.74 43.45 12.47
CA TYR A 94 -17.10 43.40 13.89
C TYR A 94 -18.60 43.14 14.04
N LEU A 95 -18.95 42.07 14.75
CA LEU A 95 -20.29 41.50 14.81
C LEU A 95 -20.67 41.25 16.28
N SER A 96 -21.88 41.64 16.66
CA SER A 96 -22.50 41.14 17.89
C SER A 96 -23.26 39.85 17.58
N ILE A 97 -22.98 38.80 18.36
CA ILE A 97 -23.60 37.48 18.23
C ILE A 97 -24.98 37.48 18.91
N ALA A 98 -25.18 38.28 19.96
CA ALA A 98 -26.46 38.35 20.68
C ALA A 98 -27.62 38.82 19.78
N ASN A 99 -27.35 39.74 18.86
CA ASN A 99 -28.36 40.34 17.99
C ASN A 99 -28.08 40.20 16.48
N TYR A 100 -26.99 39.51 16.11
CA TYR A 100 -26.55 39.30 14.72
C TYR A 100 -26.33 40.58 13.92
N SER A 101 -26.04 41.68 14.60
CA SER A 101 -25.84 42.98 13.95
C SER A 101 -24.35 43.27 13.74
N PHE A 102 -24.04 43.75 12.54
CA PHE A 102 -22.70 44.27 12.24
C PHE A 102 -22.54 45.62 12.94
N LEU A 103 -21.58 45.67 13.87
CA LEU A 103 -21.25 46.87 14.63
C LEU A 103 -20.32 47.78 13.83
N ARG A 104 -19.35 47.21 13.11
CA ARG A 104 -18.34 47.95 12.35
C ARG A 104 -17.67 47.14 11.25
N TYR A 105 -17.13 47.83 10.27
CA TYR A 105 -16.29 47.29 9.20
C TYR A 105 -14.93 47.96 9.22
N PHE A 106 -13.87 47.18 9.06
CA PHE A 106 -12.49 47.64 8.96
C PHE A 106 -11.99 47.31 7.55
N SER A 107 -12.17 48.28 6.66
CA SER A 107 -11.73 48.20 5.27
C SER A 107 -10.32 48.75 5.12
N GLY A 108 -9.48 48.04 4.38
CA GLY A 108 -8.16 48.58 4.00
C GLY A 108 -7.16 47.53 3.54
N HIS A 109 -7.27 46.29 4.00
CA HIS A 109 -6.49 45.20 3.43
C HIS A 109 -6.88 44.97 1.97
N THR A 110 -5.89 44.66 1.13
CA THR A 110 -6.10 44.43 -0.32
C THR A 110 -5.87 42.98 -0.73
N ALA A 111 -5.62 42.11 0.25
CA ALA A 111 -5.51 40.67 0.08
C ALA A 111 -5.92 39.95 1.38
N ARG A 112 -6.04 38.62 1.30
CA ARG A 112 -6.49 37.76 2.39
C ARG A 112 -5.71 38.00 3.70
N VAL A 113 -6.47 38.17 4.78
CA VAL A 113 -5.94 38.26 6.15
C VAL A 113 -5.41 36.89 6.60
N THR A 114 -4.15 36.83 7.03
CA THR A 114 -3.44 35.61 7.41
C THR A 114 -3.45 35.33 8.91
N ALA A 115 -3.49 36.37 9.75
CA ALA A 115 -3.61 36.22 11.20
C ALA A 115 -4.41 37.39 11.77
N LEU A 116 -5.11 37.10 12.87
CA LEU A 116 -5.92 38.06 13.61
C LEU A 116 -5.70 37.82 15.10
N SER A 117 -5.28 38.87 15.82
CA SER A 117 -4.97 38.81 17.25
C SER A 117 -5.59 40.01 17.96
N MET A 118 -6.41 39.74 18.97
CA MET A 118 -6.98 40.77 19.84
C MET A 118 -5.96 41.17 20.91
N SER A 119 -5.93 42.45 21.28
CA SER A 119 -5.21 42.89 22.48
C SER A 119 -5.95 42.36 23.72
N PRO A 120 -5.26 41.80 24.72
CA PRO A 120 -5.92 41.31 25.92
C PRO A 120 -6.42 42.42 26.86
N VAL A 121 -5.91 43.65 26.72
CA VAL A 121 -6.15 44.76 27.65
C VAL A 121 -6.99 45.87 27.01
N GLU A 122 -6.63 46.31 25.81
CA GLU A 122 -7.28 47.43 25.11
C GLU A 122 -8.26 46.93 24.05
N ASP A 123 -9.22 47.77 23.65
CA ASP A 123 -10.18 47.47 22.58
C ASP A 123 -9.55 47.64 21.18
N ILE A 124 -8.35 47.07 21.03
CA ILE A 124 -7.49 47.13 19.84
C ILE A 124 -7.24 45.72 19.35
N PHE A 125 -7.08 45.55 18.04
CA PHE A 125 -6.63 44.30 17.46
C PHE A 125 -5.63 44.55 16.34
N ILE A 126 -4.85 43.51 16.03
CA ILE A 126 -3.93 43.51 14.90
C ILE A 126 -4.33 42.44 13.90
N SER A 127 -4.10 42.77 12.63
CA SER A 127 -4.28 41.85 11.53
C SER A 127 -3.05 41.87 10.63
N SER A 128 -2.62 40.69 10.20
CA SER A 128 -1.62 40.52 9.14
C SER A 128 -2.29 40.03 7.87
N SER A 129 -1.82 40.44 6.70
CA SER A 129 -2.39 40.05 5.41
C SER A 129 -1.32 39.69 4.38
N LEU A 130 -1.74 38.92 3.36
CA LEU A 130 -0.95 38.68 2.16
C LEU A 130 -0.67 39.95 1.34
N ASP A 131 -1.23 41.10 1.72
CA ASP A 131 -0.85 42.41 1.17
C ASP A 131 0.47 42.95 1.75
N GLU A 132 1.20 42.11 2.49
CA GLU A 132 2.49 42.40 3.12
C GLU A 132 2.41 43.44 4.23
N THR A 133 1.21 43.71 4.76
CA THR A 133 1.01 44.67 5.84
C THR A 133 0.52 44.01 7.12
N ILE A 134 0.98 44.57 8.24
CA ILE A 134 0.37 44.40 9.56
C ILE A 134 -0.33 45.71 9.91
N ARG A 135 -1.60 45.62 10.26
CA ARG A 135 -2.45 46.76 10.60
C ARG A 135 -2.92 46.69 12.05
N ILE A 136 -2.94 47.84 12.69
CA ILE A 136 -3.45 48.05 14.04
C ILE A 136 -4.79 48.77 13.92
N TRP A 137 -5.80 48.22 14.59
CA TRP A 137 -7.18 48.68 14.51
C TRP A 137 -7.73 48.92 15.91
N ASP A 138 -8.52 49.98 16.06
CA ASP A 138 -9.28 50.24 17.26
C ASP A 138 -10.75 49.86 17.01
N LEU A 139 -11.35 49.04 17.86
CA LEU A 139 -12.75 48.62 17.70
C LEU A 139 -13.74 49.80 17.65
N ARG A 140 -13.35 50.95 18.23
CA ARG A 140 -14.14 52.17 18.30
C ARG A 140 -14.08 52.99 17.01
N LEU A 141 -13.10 52.75 16.13
CA LEU A 141 -12.83 53.56 14.94
C LEU A 141 -12.78 52.67 13.67
N PRO A 142 -13.40 53.08 12.55
CA PRO A 142 -13.37 52.28 11.32
C PRO A 142 -12.03 52.39 10.57
N THR A 143 -11.19 53.36 10.93
CA THR A 143 -9.92 53.65 10.27
C THR A 143 -8.76 52.90 10.90
N CYS A 144 -7.79 52.51 10.07
CA CYS A 144 -6.53 51.93 10.51
C CYS A 144 -5.76 52.95 11.35
N GLN A 145 -5.29 52.55 12.54
CA GLN A 145 -4.53 53.40 13.46
C GLN A 145 -3.03 53.31 13.25
N GLY A 146 -2.55 52.17 12.75
CA GLY A 146 -1.12 51.95 12.49
C GLY A 146 -0.89 50.90 11.43
N LEU A 147 0.14 51.12 10.61
CA LEU A 147 0.49 50.28 9.47
C LEU A 147 1.99 50.00 9.48
N THR A 148 2.36 48.74 9.39
CA THR A 148 3.76 48.30 9.23
C THR A 148 3.88 47.43 7.97
N ASN A 149 4.88 47.69 7.14
CA ASN A 149 5.19 46.86 5.98
C ASN A 149 6.25 45.81 6.35
N THR A 150 5.97 44.56 6.02
CA THR A 150 6.83 43.43 6.39
C THR A 150 7.55 42.78 5.22
N MET A 151 7.36 43.21 3.96
CA MET A 151 8.01 42.61 2.78
C MET A 151 7.88 41.07 2.77
N GLY A 152 6.66 40.56 2.58
CA GLY A 152 6.35 39.12 2.55
C GLY A 152 5.21 38.72 3.48
N ARG A 153 4.90 37.41 3.54
CA ARG A 153 3.75 36.87 4.30
C ARG A 153 3.93 37.10 5.81
N PRO A 154 3.17 38.00 6.44
CA PRO A 154 3.30 38.27 7.85
C PRO A 154 2.43 37.34 8.69
N VAL A 155 2.90 37.08 9.91
CA VAL A 155 2.10 36.55 11.03
C VAL A 155 2.28 37.46 12.23
N CYS A 156 1.24 37.64 13.04
CA CYS A 156 1.31 38.56 14.18
C CYS A 156 0.59 38.03 15.42
N SER A 157 1.04 38.48 16.60
CA SER A 157 0.41 38.17 17.88
C SER A 157 0.73 39.22 18.94
N PHE A 158 -0.24 39.50 19.82
CA PHE A 158 -0.03 40.34 21.00
C PHE A 158 0.62 39.57 22.15
N ASP A 159 1.40 40.30 22.94
CA ASP A 159 1.85 39.84 24.25
C ASP A 159 0.66 39.81 25.24
N PRO A 160 0.76 39.08 26.36
CA PRO A 160 -0.34 38.96 27.31
C PRO A 160 -0.69 40.27 28.05
N ASP A 161 0.23 41.25 28.09
CA ASP A 161 -0.01 42.56 28.70
C ASP A 161 -0.57 43.59 27.70
N GLY A 162 -0.61 43.27 26.41
CA GLY A 162 -1.10 44.14 25.34
C GLY A 162 -0.22 45.36 25.04
N LEU A 163 1.03 45.38 25.53
CA LEU A 163 1.98 46.48 25.35
C LEU A 163 2.87 46.28 24.11
N ILE A 164 3.08 45.02 23.72
CA ILE A 164 4.01 44.63 22.67
C ILE A 164 3.27 43.72 21.69
N PHE A 165 3.63 43.81 20.42
CA PHE A 165 3.26 42.78 19.47
C PHE A 165 4.48 42.23 18.75
N ALA A 166 4.41 40.96 18.39
CA ALA A 166 5.39 40.29 17.58
C ALA A 166 4.89 40.16 16.15
N ALA A 167 5.81 40.36 15.21
CA ALA A 167 5.62 40.20 13.78
C ALA A 167 6.63 39.19 13.24
N GLY A 168 6.14 38.09 12.67
CA GLY A 168 6.95 37.17 11.89
C GLY A 168 7.02 37.61 10.44
N VAL A 169 8.24 37.72 9.92
CA VAL A 169 8.56 38.29 8.61
C VAL A 169 9.39 37.30 7.80
N GLU A 170 9.02 37.12 6.52
CA GLU A 170 9.69 36.27 5.55
C GLU A 170 9.95 34.82 6.04
N SER A 171 9.18 34.35 7.02
CA SER A 171 9.33 33.03 7.66
C SER A 171 10.71 32.77 8.27
N HIS A 172 11.47 33.80 8.65
CA HIS A 172 12.77 33.62 9.32
C HIS A 172 13.16 34.75 10.29
N VAL A 173 12.48 35.89 10.28
CA VAL A 173 12.74 37.00 11.22
C VAL A 173 11.53 37.23 12.11
N LEU A 174 11.77 37.31 13.42
CA LEU A 174 10.78 37.73 14.41
C LEU A 174 11.12 39.15 14.86
N LYS A 175 10.19 40.09 14.70
CA LYS A 175 10.34 41.49 15.08
C LYS A 175 9.37 41.83 16.21
N LEU A 176 9.86 42.49 17.27
CA LEU A 176 9.05 42.95 18.39
C LEU A 176 8.88 44.47 18.33
N TYR A 177 7.65 44.92 18.50
CA TYR A 177 7.25 46.32 18.43
C TYR A 177 6.57 46.75 19.71
N ASP A 178 6.92 47.94 20.19
CA ASP A 178 6.14 48.62 21.22
C ASP A 178 4.87 49.16 20.56
N LEU A 179 3.69 48.83 21.09
CA LEU A 179 2.41 49.26 20.54
C LEU A 179 2.29 50.80 20.50
N ARG A 180 2.81 51.50 21.52
CA ARG A 180 2.69 52.96 21.66
C ARG A 180 3.69 53.72 20.80
N ALA A 181 4.78 53.07 20.41
CA ALA A 181 5.87 53.66 19.65
C ALA A 181 6.18 52.82 18.40
N PHE A 182 5.15 52.21 17.79
CA PHE A 182 5.32 51.29 16.66
C PHE A 182 5.96 51.97 15.44
N ASP A 183 5.75 53.28 15.32
CA ASP A 183 6.31 54.17 14.30
C ASP A 183 7.84 54.26 14.36
N ARG A 184 8.44 54.01 15.53
CA ARG A 184 9.91 53.94 15.70
C ARG A 184 10.51 52.65 15.13
N GLY A 185 9.67 51.71 14.69
CA GLY A 185 10.10 50.41 14.22
C GLY A 185 10.30 49.40 15.35
N PRO A 186 10.83 48.21 15.04
CA PRO A 186 11.00 47.15 16.02
C PRO A 186 12.12 47.47 16.99
N PHE A 187 11.88 47.32 18.28
CA PHE A 187 12.91 47.50 19.32
C PHE A 187 13.79 46.24 19.47
N SER A 188 13.36 45.10 18.94
CA SER A 188 14.13 43.85 18.94
C SER A 188 13.81 43.01 17.72
N CYS A 189 14.83 42.35 17.17
CA CYS A 189 14.75 41.50 16.00
C CYS A 189 15.54 40.20 16.26
N PHE A 190 14.91 39.05 16.03
CA PHE A 190 15.51 37.74 16.23
C PHE A 190 15.43 36.94 14.93
N GLU A 191 16.56 36.40 14.47
CA GLU A 191 16.58 35.47 13.35
C GLU A 191 16.39 34.03 13.84
N THR A 192 15.49 33.29 13.19
CA THR A 192 15.25 31.88 13.47
C THR A 192 14.99 31.13 12.17
N ARG A 193 15.98 30.34 11.75
CA ARG A 193 15.93 29.56 10.50
C ARG A 193 15.63 28.09 10.78
N PHE A 194 14.66 27.54 10.07
CA PHE A 194 14.40 26.10 10.07
C PHE A 194 15.32 25.40 9.06
N ASN A 195 15.70 24.16 9.33
CA ASN A 195 16.60 23.39 8.44
C ASN A 195 15.96 23.06 7.09
N ARG A 196 14.63 23.01 7.04
CA ARG A 196 13.85 22.88 5.80
C ARG A 196 13.12 24.20 5.56
N VAL A 197 12.97 24.55 4.29
CA VAL A 197 12.13 25.67 3.87
C VAL A 197 10.69 25.38 4.32
N CYS A 198 10.13 26.26 5.14
CA CYS A 198 8.76 26.18 5.63
C CYS A 198 8.23 27.60 5.86
N ASP A 199 6.93 27.77 5.71
CA ASP A 199 6.25 29.04 5.97
C ASP A 199 5.75 29.09 7.41
N TRP A 200 5.82 30.27 8.02
CA TRP A 200 5.18 30.49 9.31
C TRP A 200 3.68 30.65 9.09
N THR A 201 2.91 29.79 9.76
CA THR A 201 1.45 29.75 9.66
C THR A 201 0.78 30.47 10.82
N GLY A 202 1.49 30.67 11.93
CA GLY A 202 0.94 31.36 13.09
C GLY A 202 2.01 31.73 14.11
N LEU A 203 1.66 32.67 14.97
CA LEU A 203 2.50 33.17 16.05
C LEU A 203 1.64 33.31 17.30
N LYS A 204 2.12 32.87 18.47
CA LYS A 204 1.40 33.02 19.75
C LYS A 204 2.36 33.31 20.88
N PHE A 205 2.02 34.25 21.76
CA PHE A 205 2.70 34.40 23.04
C PHE A 205 2.16 33.42 24.08
N SER A 206 3.01 33.01 25.02
CA SER A 206 2.58 32.36 26.25
C SER A 206 1.85 33.34 27.16
N LYS A 207 0.97 32.83 28.03
CA LYS A 207 0.20 33.67 28.96
C LYS A 207 1.07 34.33 30.02
N ASP A 208 2.24 33.77 30.32
CA ASP A 208 3.24 34.37 31.21
C ASP A 208 4.19 35.35 30.49
N GLY A 209 4.05 35.53 29.18
CA GLY A 209 4.82 36.46 28.36
C GLY A 209 6.27 36.04 28.10
N LYS A 210 6.74 34.90 28.64
CA LYS A 210 8.14 34.47 28.56
C LYS A 210 8.51 33.75 27.26
N HIS A 211 7.50 33.26 26.55
CA HIS A 211 7.70 32.37 25.41
C HIS A 211 6.93 32.84 24.18
N ILE A 212 7.51 32.62 23.00
CA ILE A 212 6.88 32.85 21.70
C ILE A 212 6.87 31.53 20.93
N LEU A 213 5.69 31.10 20.50
CA LEU A 213 5.46 29.91 19.69
C LEU A 213 5.36 30.31 18.22
N ILE A 214 6.18 29.66 17.39
CA ILE A 214 6.17 29.81 15.93
C ILE A 214 5.58 28.54 15.33
N CYS A 215 4.37 28.66 14.78
CA CYS A 215 3.70 27.60 14.03
C CYS A 215 4.17 27.62 12.58
N THR A 216 4.39 26.44 11.99
CA THR A 216 4.81 26.32 10.57
C THR A 216 3.97 25.28 9.84
N ASN A 217 3.95 25.37 8.51
CA ASN A 217 3.43 24.29 7.66
C ASN A 217 4.42 23.12 7.51
N GLY A 218 5.59 23.18 8.18
CA GLY A 218 6.58 22.12 8.16
C GLY A 218 6.36 21.06 9.25
N GLY A 219 7.26 20.08 9.30
CA GLY A 219 7.28 19.05 10.35
C GLY A 219 7.93 19.49 11.67
N ALA A 220 8.13 20.80 11.87
CA ALA A 220 8.73 21.33 13.09
C ALA A 220 8.11 22.68 13.50
N ILE A 221 7.88 22.84 14.80
CA ILE A 221 7.41 24.07 15.44
C ILE A 221 8.42 24.48 16.51
N ARG A 222 8.59 25.78 16.75
CA ARG A 222 9.59 26.30 17.69
C ARG A 222 8.98 27.11 18.81
N VAL A 223 9.58 26.99 19.99
CA VAL A 223 9.37 27.89 21.12
C VAL A 223 10.65 28.66 21.38
N LEU A 224 10.53 29.99 21.39
CA LEU A 224 11.60 30.94 21.66
C LEU A 224 11.37 31.60 23.01
N ASN A 225 12.44 32.03 23.66
CA ASN A 225 12.36 32.96 24.78
C ASN A 225 12.03 34.37 24.22
N SER A 226 10.98 35.02 24.74
CA SER A 226 10.49 36.30 24.24
C SER A 226 11.47 37.47 24.44
N PHE A 227 12.29 37.42 25.50
CA PHE A 227 13.21 38.51 25.86
C PHE A 227 14.55 38.43 25.11
N THR A 228 15.07 37.21 24.92
CA THR A 228 16.40 36.98 24.34
C THR A 228 16.35 36.51 22.89
N GLY A 229 15.20 36.01 22.42
CA GLY A 229 15.06 35.40 21.10
C GLY A 229 15.70 34.02 20.98
N SER A 230 16.28 33.47 22.05
CA SER A 230 16.92 32.15 22.01
C SER A 230 15.89 31.06 21.75
N VAL A 231 16.15 30.16 20.80
CA VAL A 231 15.35 28.96 20.58
C VAL A 231 15.50 28.03 21.79
N GLN A 232 14.42 27.84 22.55
CA GLN A 232 14.43 26.92 23.69
C GLN A 232 14.19 25.48 23.22
N HIS A 233 13.15 25.28 22.41
CA HIS A 233 12.79 23.97 21.90
C HIS A 233 12.37 24.02 20.43
N THR A 234 12.73 22.97 19.69
CA THR A 234 12.18 22.67 18.38
C THR A 234 11.42 21.34 18.49
N PHE A 235 10.10 21.39 18.43
CA PHE A 235 9.24 20.22 18.52
C PHE A 235 9.08 19.60 17.15
N SER A 236 9.39 18.31 17.06
CA SER A 236 9.26 17.49 15.84
C SER A 236 8.72 16.10 16.19
N GLY A 237 8.38 15.31 15.17
CA GLY A 237 7.84 13.95 15.35
C GLY A 237 6.33 13.90 15.56
N TYR A 238 5.60 14.95 15.16
CA TYR A 238 4.20 14.85 14.73
C TYR A 238 4.15 14.70 13.21
N ASN A 239 3.11 14.06 12.66
CA ASN A 239 2.97 13.89 11.22
C ASN A 239 2.52 15.21 10.57
N ASN A 240 3.31 15.69 9.61
CA ASN A 240 2.98 16.80 8.73
C ASN A 240 3.70 16.66 7.38
N SER A 241 3.45 15.53 6.70
CA SER A 241 4.19 15.18 5.48
C SER A 241 3.67 15.88 4.23
N LYS A 242 2.40 16.32 4.22
CA LYS A 242 1.77 17.04 3.11
C LYS A 242 1.93 18.56 3.21
N GLY A 243 2.50 19.04 4.31
CA GLY A 243 2.70 20.47 4.54
C GLY A 243 1.39 21.19 4.88
N ALA A 244 0.50 20.53 5.62
CA ALA A 244 -0.74 21.14 6.08
C ALA A 244 -0.46 22.32 7.04
N SER A 245 -1.33 23.32 7.01
CA SER A 245 -1.29 24.41 7.99
C SER A 245 -1.90 23.92 9.30
N LEU A 246 -1.06 23.33 10.14
CA LEU A 246 -1.45 22.85 11.47
C LEU A 246 -1.35 23.99 12.48
N GLU A 247 -2.30 24.03 13.43
CA GLU A 247 -2.23 24.93 14.56
C GLU A 247 -1.62 24.28 15.81
N ALA A 248 -0.98 25.13 16.60
CA ALA A 248 -0.52 24.81 17.93
C ALA A 248 -0.98 25.88 18.93
N CYS A 249 -1.07 25.51 20.20
CA CYS A 249 -1.43 26.41 21.28
C CYS A 249 -0.68 26.07 22.58
N PHE A 250 -0.53 27.07 23.43
CA PHE A 250 -0.07 26.88 24.80
C PHE A 250 -1.21 26.42 25.69
N THR A 251 -0.88 25.67 26.75
CA THR A 251 -1.78 25.55 27.89
C THR A 251 -1.89 26.89 28.65
N PRO A 252 -2.99 27.16 29.36
CA PRO A 252 -3.19 28.44 30.07
C PRO A 252 -2.12 28.75 31.12
N ASP A 253 -1.51 27.71 31.71
CA ASP A 253 -0.39 27.85 32.65
C ASP A 253 0.98 28.00 31.98
N SER A 254 1.03 28.03 30.65
CA SER A 254 2.24 28.20 29.84
C SER A 254 3.31 27.12 30.06
N GLN A 255 2.95 25.93 30.58
CA GLN A 255 3.90 24.84 30.83
C GLN A 255 3.99 23.83 29.69
N PHE A 256 2.96 23.75 28.85
CA PHE A 256 2.90 22.77 27.76
C PHE A 256 2.49 23.41 26.43
N VAL A 257 2.93 22.78 25.34
CA VAL A 257 2.49 23.09 23.97
C VAL A 257 1.73 21.90 23.42
N MET A 258 0.56 22.18 22.85
CA MET A 258 -0.26 21.21 22.14
C MET A 258 -0.20 21.51 20.63
N ILE A 259 0.01 20.48 19.82
CA ILE A 259 0.17 20.59 18.37
C ILE A 259 -0.77 19.58 17.70
N GLY A 260 -1.59 20.05 16.77
CA GLY A 260 -2.40 19.18 15.90
C GLY A 260 -1.52 18.46 14.88
N SER A 261 -1.90 17.27 14.45
CA SER A 261 -1.17 16.50 13.43
C SER A 261 -2.07 16.09 12.28
N GLU A 262 -1.46 15.79 11.12
CA GLU A 262 -2.13 15.25 9.95
C GLU A 262 -2.81 13.90 10.18
N ASP A 263 -2.38 13.14 11.20
CA ASP A 263 -2.96 11.84 11.55
C ASP A 263 -4.20 11.94 12.45
N GLY A 264 -4.69 13.16 12.70
CA GLY A 264 -5.86 13.40 13.55
C GLY A 264 -5.58 13.36 15.05
N ARG A 265 -4.31 13.34 15.46
CA ARG A 265 -3.91 13.33 16.87
C ARG A 265 -3.37 14.67 17.34
N VAL A 266 -3.58 14.96 18.61
CA VAL A 266 -2.97 16.11 19.29
C VAL A 266 -1.77 15.63 20.09
N HIS A 267 -0.59 16.09 19.73
CA HIS A 267 0.62 15.80 20.48
C HIS A 267 0.90 16.92 21.49
N VAL A 268 1.38 16.55 22.68
CA VAL A 268 1.64 17.48 23.78
C VAL A 268 3.09 17.36 24.23
N TRP A 269 3.77 18.49 24.37
CA TRP A 269 5.14 18.59 24.87
C TRP A 269 5.22 19.49 26.10
N SER A 270 6.17 19.18 26.97
CA SER A 270 6.56 20.04 28.10
C SER A 270 7.56 21.08 27.62
N ILE A 271 7.36 22.34 28.02
CA ILE A 271 8.28 23.44 27.72
C ILE A 271 9.51 23.43 28.62
N GLU A 272 9.42 22.84 29.82
CA GLU A 272 10.56 22.78 30.74
C GLU A 272 11.58 21.72 30.31
N SER A 273 11.09 20.54 29.89
CA SER A 273 11.95 19.40 29.52
C SER A 273 12.17 19.25 28.02
N GLY A 274 11.32 19.86 27.19
CA GLY A 274 11.28 19.63 25.74
C GLY A 274 10.74 18.26 25.32
N MET A 275 10.32 17.41 26.27
CA MET A 275 9.93 16.03 26.01
C MET A 275 8.44 15.92 25.63
N LYS A 276 8.13 14.95 24.77
CA LYS A 276 6.74 14.61 24.42
C LYS A 276 6.05 13.94 25.62
N VAL A 277 5.02 14.58 26.14
CA VAL A 277 4.28 14.14 27.33
C VAL A 277 3.15 13.21 26.93
N ALA A 278 2.31 13.59 25.97
CA ALA A 278 1.14 12.81 25.60
C ALA A 278 0.86 12.85 24.09
N VAL A 279 0.11 11.85 23.63
CA VAL A 279 -0.53 11.84 22.32
C VAL A 279 -2.01 11.56 22.57
N LEU A 280 -2.84 12.56 22.31
CA LEU A 280 -4.27 12.52 22.54
C LEU A 280 -4.97 12.16 21.23
N ASP A 281 -5.75 11.08 21.28
CA ASP A 281 -6.53 10.64 20.13
C ASP A 281 -7.93 11.26 20.21
N GLY A 282 -8.15 12.30 19.41
CA GLY A 282 -9.43 12.99 19.29
C GLY A 282 -10.43 12.27 18.39
N LYS A 283 -10.06 11.12 17.81
CA LYS A 283 -10.80 10.43 16.74
C LYS A 283 -11.05 11.30 15.50
N HIS A 284 -10.20 12.32 15.29
CA HIS A 284 -10.17 13.04 14.03
C HIS A 284 -9.59 12.14 12.95
N GLN A 285 -10.07 12.32 11.73
CA GLN A 285 -9.81 11.37 10.64
C GLN A 285 -9.06 12.02 9.48
N GLY A 286 -8.59 13.24 9.73
CA GLY A 286 -7.75 14.03 8.86
C GLY A 286 -6.98 15.05 9.70
N PRO A 287 -6.36 16.05 9.04
CA PRO A 287 -5.51 17.01 9.70
C PRO A 287 -6.29 17.90 10.66
N ILE A 288 -5.72 18.09 11.86
CA ILE A 288 -6.23 19.08 12.82
C ILE A 288 -5.74 20.45 12.38
N ASN A 289 -6.65 21.22 11.78
CA ASN A 289 -6.33 22.54 11.22
C ASN A 289 -6.36 23.64 12.28
N THR A 290 -7.23 23.52 13.28
CA THR A 290 -7.33 24.49 14.38
C THR A 290 -7.33 23.81 15.74
N LEU A 291 -6.64 24.44 16.68
CA LEU A 291 -6.44 23.93 18.03
C LEU A 291 -6.35 25.08 19.03
N GLN A 292 -7.24 25.08 20.01
CA GLN A 292 -7.25 26.10 21.05
C GLN A 292 -7.65 25.53 22.42
N PHE A 293 -6.95 25.97 23.46
CA PHE A 293 -7.25 25.62 24.84
C PHE A 293 -8.19 26.66 25.46
N ASN A 294 -9.15 26.22 26.26
CA ASN A 294 -10.07 27.10 26.96
C ASN A 294 -9.34 27.87 28.08
N PRO A 295 -9.45 29.21 28.16
CA PRO A 295 -8.67 30.00 29.11
C PRO A 295 -8.97 29.70 30.58
N LEU A 296 -10.19 29.25 30.91
CA LEU A 296 -10.63 29.03 32.30
C LEU A 296 -10.91 27.56 32.63
N TYR A 297 -11.55 26.84 31.72
CA TYR A 297 -11.92 25.44 31.94
C TYR A 297 -10.83 24.49 31.41
N MET A 298 -10.74 23.30 32.01
CA MET A 298 -9.77 22.27 31.61
C MET A 298 -10.27 21.50 30.37
N THR A 299 -10.53 22.24 29.29
CA THR A 299 -11.04 21.73 28.01
C THR A 299 -10.28 22.40 26.87
N PHE A 300 -10.25 21.75 25.71
CA PHE A 300 -9.70 22.33 24.50
C PHE A 300 -10.53 21.89 23.29
N ALA A 301 -10.56 22.72 22.27
CA ALA A 301 -11.19 22.43 21.00
C ALA A 301 -10.13 22.06 19.97
N SER A 302 -10.41 21.04 19.19
CA SER A 302 -9.65 20.66 18.00
C SER A 302 -10.64 20.39 16.88
N ALA A 303 -10.32 20.85 15.67
CA ALA A 303 -11.18 20.63 14.52
C ALA A 303 -10.40 20.16 13.29
N CYS A 304 -11.07 19.33 12.50
CA CYS A 304 -10.58 18.69 11.28
C CYS A 304 -11.61 18.91 10.17
N THR A 305 -11.19 18.79 8.91
CA THR A 305 -12.10 18.71 7.77
C THR A 305 -12.98 17.46 7.90
N SER A 306 -14.30 17.57 7.68
CA SER A 306 -15.26 16.48 7.85
C SER A 306 -14.93 15.24 7.00
N MET A 307 -15.25 14.09 7.59
CA MET A 307 -14.89 12.72 7.21
C MET A 307 -16.05 12.05 6.45
N LEU A 308 -15.85 10.84 5.92
CA LEU A 308 -16.93 9.86 5.74
C LEU A 308 -17.69 9.68 7.07
N VAL A 309 -18.92 10.15 7.14
CA VAL A 309 -19.81 10.03 8.30
C VAL A 309 -20.83 8.93 8.04
N LEU A 310 -21.16 8.17 9.07
CA LEU A 310 -22.31 7.27 9.05
C LEU A 310 -23.57 8.12 9.18
N ASP A 311 -24.35 8.22 8.10
CA ASP A 311 -25.60 8.98 8.10
C ASP A 311 -26.72 8.25 8.85
N LEU A 312 -27.02 7.02 8.43
CA LEU A 312 -28.06 6.18 9.03
C LEU A 312 -27.59 4.75 9.24
N TYR A 313 -28.04 4.11 10.33
CA TYR A 313 -28.00 2.66 10.51
C TYR A 313 -29.38 2.13 10.90
N LYS A 314 -29.68 0.88 10.51
CA LYS A 314 -30.88 0.16 10.89
C LYS A 314 -30.50 -1.21 11.43
N GLU A 315 -31.16 -1.63 12.50
CA GLU A 315 -31.01 -2.99 13.01
C GLU A 315 -31.85 -3.96 12.16
N PRO A 316 -31.38 -5.21 11.97
CA PRO A 316 -32.13 -6.25 11.25
C PRO A 316 -33.45 -6.55 11.97
N VAL A 317 -34.55 -6.63 11.22
CA VAL A 317 -35.89 -6.90 11.78
C VAL A 317 -36.39 -8.28 11.33
N GLN A 318 -36.18 -8.63 10.07
CA GLN A 318 -36.58 -9.91 9.47
C GLN A 318 -35.36 -10.58 8.81
N THR A 319 -35.62 -11.44 7.83
CA THR A 319 -34.59 -12.02 6.98
C THR A 319 -34.06 -10.97 6.00
N TRP A 320 -32.78 -11.08 5.66
CA TRP A 320 -32.08 -10.08 4.86
C TRP A 320 -32.77 -9.77 3.51
N ASP A 321 -33.45 -10.74 2.90
CA ASP A 321 -34.16 -10.61 1.62
C ASP A 321 -35.42 -9.74 1.73
N LYS A 322 -36.17 -9.87 2.83
CA LYS A 322 -37.42 -9.12 3.06
C LYS A 322 -37.15 -7.70 3.53
N ASP A 323 -36.07 -7.50 4.26
CA ASP A 323 -35.66 -6.17 4.74
C ASP A 323 -35.00 -5.33 3.63
N TYR A 324 -34.52 -5.95 2.56
CA TYR A 324 -33.64 -5.33 1.56
C TYR A 324 -34.25 -4.07 0.93
N ASP A 325 -35.35 -4.20 0.18
CA ASP A 325 -35.97 -3.07 -0.52
C ASP A 325 -36.52 -2.02 0.45
N ARG A 326 -37.12 -2.48 1.55
CA ARG A 326 -37.71 -1.60 2.57
C ARG A 326 -36.66 -0.71 3.23
N PHE A 327 -35.44 -1.21 3.41
CA PHE A 327 -34.36 -0.46 4.06
C PHE A 327 -33.53 0.33 3.07
N LEU A 328 -33.27 -0.21 1.88
CA LEU A 328 -32.34 0.34 0.92
C LEU A 328 -32.97 1.44 0.05
N LEU A 329 -34.12 1.19 -0.58
CA LEU A 329 -34.70 2.12 -1.56
C LEU A 329 -34.96 3.53 -0.99
N PRO A 330 -35.45 3.69 0.25
CA PRO A 330 -35.65 5.03 0.83
C PRO A 330 -34.35 5.82 1.07
N LEU A 331 -33.18 5.17 1.04
CA LEU A 331 -31.88 5.82 1.22
C LEU A 331 -31.28 6.30 -0.09
N LEU A 332 -31.85 5.91 -1.24
CA LEU A 332 -31.36 6.29 -2.55
C LEU A 332 -31.91 7.67 -2.92
N THR A 333 -31.11 8.71 -2.73
CA THR A 333 -31.45 10.06 -3.16
C THR A 333 -31.06 10.29 -4.62
N PRO A 334 -31.90 10.93 -5.45
CA PRO A 334 -31.64 11.07 -6.89
C PRO A 334 -30.49 12.02 -7.26
N GLN A 335 -30.02 12.85 -6.32
CA GLN A 335 -28.99 13.88 -6.56
C GLN A 335 -27.70 13.69 -5.76
N GLU A 336 -27.67 12.76 -4.80
CA GLU A 336 -26.52 12.58 -3.91
C GLU A 336 -26.03 11.13 -3.94
N PRO A 337 -24.75 10.90 -4.28
CA PRO A 337 -24.13 9.58 -4.16
C PRO A 337 -23.94 9.17 -2.70
N CYS A 338 -23.98 7.87 -2.42
CA CYS A 338 -23.73 7.32 -1.08
C CYS A 338 -23.15 5.90 -1.13
N TYR A 339 -22.64 5.43 0.01
CA TYR A 339 -22.27 4.02 0.19
C TYR A 339 -23.24 3.36 1.17
N ILE A 340 -23.66 2.14 0.84
CA ILE A 340 -24.53 1.34 1.69
C ILE A 340 -23.84 0.01 1.95
N LEU A 341 -23.69 -0.34 3.23
CA LEU A 341 -23.21 -1.64 3.68
C LEU A 341 -24.42 -2.44 4.17
N TYR A 342 -24.84 -3.43 3.40
CA TYR A 342 -26.01 -4.25 3.74
C TYR A 342 -25.57 -5.63 4.23
N ARG A 343 -25.96 -6.00 5.46
CA ARG A 343 -25.58 -7.27 6.07
C ARG A 343 -26.44 -8.41 5.54
N LEU A 344 -25.81 -9.49 5.11
CA LEU A 344 -26.49 -10.75 4.79
C LEU A 344 -26.62 -11.63 6.04
N ASP A 345 -27.58 -12.55 6.01
CA ASP A 345 -27.70 -13.57 7.06
C ASP A 345 -26.65 -14.70 6.92
N SER A 346 -25.93 -14.75 5.79
CA SER A 346 -24.83 -15.69 5.56
C SER A 346 -23.55 -15.28 6.30
N ARG A 347 -22.70 -16.27 6.59
CA ARG A 347 -21.46 -16.09 7.36
C ARG A 347 -20.27 -16.76 6.67
N ASN A 348 -19.09 -16.18 6.86
CA ASN A 348 -17.81 -16.73 6.46
C ASN A 348 -16.86 -16.87 7.67
N ALA A 349 -15.58 -17.18 7.43
CA ALA A 349 -14.59 -17.37 8.49
C ALA A 349 -14.33 -16.11 9.35
N GLN A 350 -14.66 -14.91 8.87
CA GLN A 350 -14.45 -13.63 9.56
C GLN A 350 -15.71 -13.13 10.28
N GLY A 351 -16.90 -13.61 9.90
CA GLY A 351 -18.16 -13.22 10.53
C GLY A 351 -19.32 -13.23 9.55
N TYR A 352 -20.23 -12.26 9.68
CA TYR A 352 -21.30 -12.05 8.70
C TYR A 352 -20.75 -11.55 7.37
N GLU A 353 -21.39 -11.96 6.29
CA GLU A 353 -21.12 -11.47 4.93
C GLU A 353 -21.93 -10.20 4.65
N TRP A 354 -21.40 -9.34 3.78
CA TRP A 354 -21.97 -8.04 3.47
C TRP A 354 -22.01 -7.79 1.97
N ILE A 355 -23.03 -7.05 1.53
CA ILE A 355 -23.08 -6.42 0.21
C ILE A 355 -22.58 -5.00 0.36
N PHE A 356 -21.55 -4.64 -0.41
CA PHE A 356 -21.10 -3.26 -0.54
C PHE A 356 -21.77 -2.62 -1.75
N ILE A 357 -22.55 -1.57 -1.52
CA ILE A 357 -23.37 -0.93 -2.54
C ILE A 357 -22.89 0.51 -2.71
N SER A 358 -22.55 0.86 -3.95
CA SER A 358 -22.13 2.20 -4.34
C SER A 358 -23.22 2.83 -5.21
N TRP A 359 -23.97 3.75 -4.62
CA TRP A 359 -24.98 4.54 -5.31
C TRP A 359 -24.36 5.81 -5.86
N SER A 360 -24.48 6.04 -7.18
CA SER A 360 -23.94 7.25 -7.81
C SER A 360 -24.80 7.64 -9.02
N PRO A 361 -25.94 8.34 -8.80
CA PRO A 361 -26.84 8.67 -9.89
C PRO A 361 -26.20 9.65 -10.88
N ASP A 362 -26.48 9.47 -12.17
CA ASP A 362 -25.80 10.21 -13.24
C ASP A 362 -26.03 11.73 -13.17
N HIS A 363 -27.18 12.13 -12.62
CA HIS A 363 -27.59 13.53 -12.42
C HIS A 363 -26.85 14.24 -11.28
N SER A 364 -26.08 13.52 -10.46
CA SER A 364 -25.33 14.12 -9.34
C SER A 364 -24.22 15.04 -9.84
N PRO A 365 -23.86 16.12 -9.10
CA PRO A 365 -22.72 16.96 -9.41
C PRO A 365 -21.42 16.17 -9.58
N VAL A 366 -20.64 16.48 -10.61
CA VAL A 366 -19.38 15.76 -10.95
C VAL A 366 -18.43 15.70 -9.75
N ARG A 367 -18.34 16.78 -8.96
CA ARG A 367 -17.51 16.83 -7.75
C ARG A 367 -17.86 15.71 -6.75
N GLN A 368 -19.14 15.47 -6.51
CA GLN A 368 -19.58 14.41 -5.59
C GLN A 368 -19.31 13.03 -6.18
N LYS A 369 -19.64 12.82 -7.46
CA LYS A 369 -19.36 11.54 -8.15
C LYS A 369 -17.88 11.18 -8.11
N MET A 370 -16.99 12.15 -8.36
CA MET A 370 -15.54 11.92 -8.27
C MET A 370 -15.10 11.59 -6.84
N MET A 371 -15.66 12.27 -5.84
CA MET A 371 -15.32 12.02 -4.43
C MET A 371 -15.72 10.61 -3.98
N TYR A 372 -16.94 10.17 -4.30
CA TYR A 372 -17.45 8.81 -4.00
C TYR A 372 -16.86 7.73 -4.92
N ALA A 373 -16.39 8.05 -6.12
CA ALA A 373 -15.62 7.09 -6.91
C ALA A 373 -14.22 6.88 -6.33
N ALA A 374 -13.54 7.97 -5.96
CA ALA A 374 -12.16 7.95 -5.46
C ALA A 374 -12.02 7.37 -4.05
N THR A 375 -13.01 7.56 -3.18
CA THR A 375 -12.95 7.09 -1.79
C THR A 375 -13.42 5.63 -1.61
N ARG A 376 -13.99 5.01 -2.65
CA ARG A 376 -14.62 3.68 -2.59
C ARG A 376 -13.64 2.58 -2.15
N ALA A 377 -12.46 2.55 -2.76
CA ALA A 377 -11.45 1.53 -2.45
C ALA A 377 -10.92 1.67 -1.01
N THR A 378 -10.76 2.91 -0.54
CA THR A 378 -10.32 3.21 0.82
C THR A 378 -11.36 2.71 1.83
N LEU A 379 -12.64 3.03 1.64
CA LEU A 379 -13.70 2.58 2.55
C LEU A 379 -13.80 1.04 2.61
N LYS A 380 -13.73 0.35 1.47
CA LYS A 380 -13.73 -1.13 1.45
C LYS A 380 -12.55 -1.73 2.21
N LYS A 381 -11.37 -1.11 2.11
CA LYS A 381 -10.17 -1.55 2.83
C LYS A 381 -10.33 -1.34 4.34
N GLU A 382 -10.86 -0.20 4.76
CA GLU A 382 -11.11 0.11 6.18
C GLU A 382 -12.18 -0.81 6.80
N PHE A 383 -13.24 -1.14 6.06
CA PHE A 383 -14.26 -2.09 6.51
C PHE A 383 -13.74 -3.54 6.59
N GLY A 384 -12.72 -3.87 5.81
CA GLY A 384 -12.14 -5.20 5.70
C GLY A 384 -12.82 -6.02 4.60
N GLY A 385 -12.15 -6.08 3.44
CA GLY A 385 -12.67 -6.72 2.23
C GLY A 385 -13.04 -8.20 2.37
N GLY A 386 -12.56 -8.89 3.40
CA GLY A 386 -12.97 -10.28 3.68
C GLY A 386 -14.39 -10.42 4.23
N HIS A 387 -15.03 -9.35 4.71
CA HIS A 387 -16.45 -9.35 5.08
C HIS A 387 -17.37 -9.12 3.88
N ILE A 388 -16.86 -8.52 2.79
CA ILE A 388 -17.65 -8.13 1.62
C ILE A 388 -17.71 -9.32 0.67
N LYS A 389 -18.92 -9.82 0.41
CA LYS A 389 -19.18 -10.92 -0.51
C LYS A 389 -19.42 -10.41 -1.93
N ASP A 390 -20.33 -9.45 -2.06
CA ASP A 390 -20.78 -8.90 -3.33
C ASP A 390 -20.56 -7.38 -3.34
N GLU A 391 -20.18 -6.85 -4.50
CA GLU A 391 -20.05 -5.41 -4.73
C GLU A 391 -21.01 -4.99 -5.86
N MET A 392 -21.90 -4.06 -5.53
CA MET A 392 -22.89 -3.52 -6.45
C MET A 392 -22.61 -2.05 -6.71
N PHE A 393 -22.77 -1.63 -7.96
CA PHE A 393 -22.75 -0.24 -8.37
C PHE A 393 -24.03 0.03 -9.15
N GLY A 394 -24.74 1.10 -8.81
CA GLY A 394 -25.99 1.47 -9.47
C GLY A 394 -26.09 2.97 -9.68
N THR A 395 -26.67 3.34 -10.83
CA THR A 395 -26.99 4.74 -11.16
C THR A 395 -28.51 4.98 -11.20
N VAL A 396 -29.30 3.89 -11.31
CA VAL A 396 -30.77 3.90 -11.20
C VAL A 396 -31.24 2.92 -10.12
N GLU A 397 -32.39 3.19 -9.52
CA GLU A 397 -32.93 2.36 -8.42
C GLU A 397 -33.14 0.90 -8.85
N ASP A 398 -33.50 0.66 -10.11
CA ASP A 398 -33.68 -0.67 -10.70
C ASP A 398 -32.41 -1.54 -10.69
N ASP A 399 -31.22 -0.92 -10.63
CA ASP A 399 -29.95 -1.64 -10.52
C ASP A 399 -29.75 -2.20 -9.12
N LEU A 400 -30.23 -1.45 -8.11
CA LEU A 400 -29.95 -1.70 -6.70
C LEU A 400 -31.08 -2.36 -5.93
N CYS A 401 -32.30 -2.34 -6.46
CA CYS A 401 -33.44 -3.06 -5.87
C CYS A 401 -33.15 -4.56 -5.75
N PHE A 402 -33.94 -5.28 -4.95
CA PHE A 402 -33.72 -6.70 -4.71
C PHE A 402 -33.71 -7.51 -6.00
N GLN A 403 -34.58 -7.17 -6.95
CA GLN A 403 -34.58 -7.78 -8.29
C GLN A 403 -33.32 -7.45 -9.09
N GLY A 404 -32.79 -6.22 -8.96
CA GLY A 404 -31.50 -5.80 -9.48
C GLY A 404 -30.35 -6.66 -8.93
N TYR A 405 -30.32 -6.88 -7.61
CA TYR A 405 -29.35 -7.76 -6.96
C TYR A 405 -29.44 -9.22 -7.47
N LEU A 406 -30.64 -9.76 -7.64
CA LEU A 406 -30.81 -11.10 -8.21
C LEU A 406 -30.29 -11.19 -9.66
N ARG A 407 -30.53 -10.14 -10.47
CA ARG A 407 -29.97 -10.04 -11.84
C ARG A 407 -28.44 -9.94 -11.83
N HIS A 408 -27.87 -9.20 -10.87
CA HIS A 408 -26.42 -9.13 -10.71
C HIS A 408 -25.81 -10.50 -10.39
N ARG A 409 -26.43 -11.25 -9.47
CA ARG A 409 -26.00 -12.62 -9.14
C ARG A 409 -26.12 -13.58 -10.32
N SER A 410 -27.21 -13.51 -11.09
CA SER A 410 -27.37 -14.37 -12.26
C SER A 410 -26.38 -14.02 -13.37
N SER A 411 -26.07 -12.73 -13.55
CA SER A 411 -25.02 -12.25 -14.46
C SER A 411 -23.64 -12.78 -14.06
N GLY A 412 -23.29 -12.78 -12.76
CA GLY A 412 -22.04 -13.36 -12.27
C GLY A 412 -21.89 -14.87 -12.52
N SER A 413 -23.00 -15.60 -12.61
CA SER A 413 -23.02 -17.03 -12.98
C SER A 413 -23.09 -17.29 -14.48
N SER A 414 -23.27 -16.25 -15.30
CA SER A 414 -23.38 -16.37 -16.75
C SER A 414 -22.00 -16.55 -17.39
N PRO A 415 -21.89 -17.27 -18.53
CA PRO A 415 -20.61 -17.49 -19.18
C PRO A 415 -20.00 -16.16 -19.64
N ALA A 416 -18.71 -15.97 -19.36
CA ALA A 416 -17.98 -14.81 -19.82
C ALA A 416 -17.96 -14.77 -21.36
N PRO A 417 -18.03 -13.58 -21.98
CA PRO A 417 -17.91 -13.48 -23.43
C PRO A 417 -16.49 -13.84 -23.86
N LEU A 418 -16.33 -14.89 -24.67
CA LEU A 418 -15.05 -15.28 -25.27
C LEU A 418 -14.96 -14.81 -26.72
N THR A 419 -13.75 -14.43 -27.14
CA THR A 419 -13.45 -14.16 -28.55
C THR A 419 -13.40 -15.45 -29.37
N SER A 420 -13.52 -15.34 -30.70
CA SER A 420 -13.45 -16.50 -31.61
C SER A 420 -12.13 -17.28 -31.48
N ALA A 421 -11.01 -16.56 -31.35
CA ALA A 421 -9.69 -17.17 -31.17
C ALA A 421 -9.57 -17.94 -29.85
N GLU A 422 -10.12 -17.42 -28.75
CA GLU A 422 -10.12 -18.13 -27.46
C GLU A 422 -10.99 -19.39 -27.50
N GLN A 423 -12.14 -19.34 -28.19
CA GLN A 423 -12.99 -20.51 -28.40
C GLN A 423 -12.29 -21.58 -29.23
N GLU A 424 -11.55 -21.20 -30.27
CA GLU A 424 -10.75 -22.13 -31.09
C GLU A 424 -9.62 -22.77 -30.26
N LEU A 425 -8.89 -21.99 -29.48
CA LEU A 425 -7.83 -22.51 -28.62
C LEU A 425 -8.37 -23.46 -27.55
N GLN A 426 -9.54 -23.18 -26.98
CA GLN A 426 -10.23 -24.08 -26.07
C GLN A 426 -10.66 -25.37 -26.78
N ARG A 427 -11.11 -25.30 -28.04
CA ARG A 427 -11.42 -26.50 -28.85
C ARG A 427 -10.19 -27.35 -29.12
N ILE A 428 -9.04 -26.74 -29.44
CA ILE A 428 -7.78 -27.45 -29.65
C ILE A 428 -7.40 -28.19 -28.37
N LYS A 429 -7.40 -27.50 -27.23
CA LYS A 429 -7.09 -28.10 -25.93
C LYS A 429 -8.01 -29.27 -25.58
N VAL A 430 -9.32 -29.12 -25.81
CA VAL A 430 -10.30 -30.21 -25.59
C VAL A 430 -10.09 -31.35 -26.57
N THR A 431 -9.67 -31.07 -27.82
CA THR A 431 -9.40 -32.10 -28.83
C THR A 431 -8.14 -32.88 -28.50
N GLU A 432 -7.07 -32.20 -28.08
CA GLU A 432 -5.86 -32.82 -27.53
C GLU A 432 -6.22 -33.73 -26.34
N GLU A 433 -7.03 -33.23 -25.40
CA GLU A 433 -7.50 -34.01 -24.24
C GLU A 433 -8.43 -35.18 -24.65
N LYS A 434 -9.24 -35.05 -25.72
CA LYS A 434 -10.15 -36.09 -26.23
C LYS A 434 -9.43 -37.18 -27.00
N VAL A 435 -8.45 -36.84 -27.83
CA VAL A 435 -7.56 -37.83 -28.48
C VAL A 435 -6.94 -38.70 -27.39
N VAL A 436 -6.49 -38.09 -26.28
CA VAL A 436 -6.00 -38.79 -25.08
C VAL A 436 -7.09 -39.64 -24.39
N TRP A 437 -8.36 -39.24 -24.44
CA TRP A 437 -9.46 -39.93 -23.73
C TRP A 437 -10.09 -41.10 -24.51
N ASP A 438 -10.27 -41.00 -25.83
CA ASP A 438 -10.78 -42.12 -26.64
C ASP A 438 -9.76 -43.27 -26.72
N GLU A 439 -8.46 -42.97 -26.60
CA GLU A 439 -7.39 -43.97 -26.51
C GLU A 439 -7.44 -44.76 -25.18
N ARG A 440 -7.88 -44.13 -24.07
CA ARG A 440 -8.11 -44.80 -22.78
C ARG A 440 -9.22 -45.85 -22.81
N ARG A 441 -10.28 -45.68 -23.61
CA ARG A 441 -11.36 -46.69 -23.67
C ARG A 441 -10.94 -47.99 -24.34
N ARG A 442 -9.90 -47.97 -25.18
CA ARG A 442 -9.36 -49.19 -25.81
C ARG A 442 -8.55 -50.05 -24.84
N ILE A 443 -8.04 -49.46 -23.75
CA ILE A 443 -7.26 -50.17 -22.73
C ILE A 443 -8.06 -50.14 -21.44
N GLY A 444 -8.97 -51.11 -21.31
CA GLY A 444 -9.88 -51.19 -20.18
C GLY A 444 -9.13 -51.40 -18.87
N THR A 445 -9.10 -50.37 -18.02
CA THR A 445 -9.18 -50.50 -16.55
C THR A 445 -9.49 -49.14 -15.91
N PRO A 446 -10.51 -49.03 -15.03
CA PRO A 446 -10.78 -47.82 -14.29
C PRO A 446 -10.16 -47.93 -12.89
N THR A 447 -9.39 -46.92 -12.46
CA THR A 447 -9.27 -46.64 -11.02
C THR A 447 -9.00 -45.16 -10.77
N ALA A 448 -9.59 -44.69 -9.68
CA ALA A 448 -9.84 -43.30 -9.39
C ALA A 448 -8.68 -42.57 -8.69
N ARG A 449 -8.72 -41.24 -8.84
CA ARG A 449 -8.05 -40.16 -8.10
C ARG A 449 -6.66 -39.67 -8.58
N ALA A 450 -6.76 -38.47 -9.16
CA ALA A 450 -6.00 -37.25 -8.88
C ALA A 450 -4.72 -36.96 -9.69
N LYS A 451 -4.81 -35.84 -10.43
CA LYS A 451 -3.78 -34.82 -10.71
C LYS A 451 -2.38 -35.33 -11.10
N VAL A 452 -2.17 -35.50 -12.40
CA VAL A 452 -1.32 -34.70 -13.31
C VAL A 452 -1.61 -35.27 -14.70
N THR A 453 -2.03 -34.44 -15.66
CA THR A 453 -2.22 -34.85 -17.07
C THR A 453 -0.84 -34.99 -17.70
N MET A 454 -0.22 -36.16 -17.54
CA MET A 454 0.88 -36.60 -18.40
C MET A 454 0.27 -37.22 -19.66
N GLU A 455 0.78 -36.81 -20.81
CA GLU A 455 0.46 -37.37 -22.13
C GLU A 455 0.89 -38.84 -22.18
N PHE A 456 -0.06 -39.76 -22.15
CA PHE A 456 0.20 -41.19 -22.32
C PHE A 456 -0.54 -41.69 -23.56
N GLY A 457 -0.06 -41.28 -24.74
CA GLY A 457 -0.31 -41.99 -26.00
C GLY A 457 0.63 -43.19 -26.09
N LEU A 458 0.13 -44.35 -26.52
CA LEU A 458 0.93 -45.58 -26.66
C LEU A 458 1.47 -45.77 -28.09
N ASP A 459 1.35 -44.77 -28.95
CA ASP A 459 1.96 -44.74 -30.28
C ASP A 459 3.46 -44.34 -30.20
N LYS A 460 4.27 -45.24 -29.63
CA LYS A 460 5.73 -45.09 -29.59
C LYS A 460 6.35 -44.93 -31.00
N ARG A 461 5.69 -45.43 -32.05
CA ARG A 461 6.17 -45.34 -33.44
C ARG A 461 6.02 -43.95 -34.07
N ALA A 462 5.08 -43.12 -33.62
CA ALA A 462 4.89 -41.77 -34.15
C ALA A 462 5.74 -40.72 -33.42
N GLN A 463 6.21 -41.03 -32.21
CA GLN A 463 7.10 -40.15 -31.43
C GLN A 463 8.55 -40.16 -31.94
N THR A 464 8.97 -41.20 -32.66
CA THR A 464 10.31 -41.31 -33.26
C THR A 464 10.19 -41.57 -34.75
N LEU A 465 10.94 -40.84 -35.59
CA LEU A 465 11.05 -41.14 -37.02
C LEU A 465 11.56 -42.58 -37.24
N GLN A 466 11.12 -43.23 -38.32
CA GLN A 466 11.56 -44.57 -38.70
C GLN A 466 13.09 -44.59 -38.92
N GLY A 467 13.82 -45.38 -38.12
CA GLY A 467 15.29 -45.44 -38.19
C GLY A 467 15.81 -45.98 -39.53
N LEU A 468 16.92 -45.41 -40.00
CA LEU A 468 17.63 -45.78 -41.24
C LEU A 468 18.47 -47.04 -41.02
N ALA A 469 18.50 -47.95 -42.01
CA ALA A 469 19.20 -49.24 -41.89
C ALA A 469 20.30 -49.34 -42.95
N PHE A 470 21.55 -49.10 -42.54
CA PHE A 470 22.73 -49.36 -43.36
C PHE A 470 23.20 -50.80 -43.13
N PRO A 471 23.41 -51.63 -44.17
CA PRO A 471 23.87 -52.99 -44.01
C PRO A 471 25.29 -53.06 -43.44
N LEU A 472 25.52 -54.02 -42.54
CA LEU A 472 26.85 -54.37 -42.05
C LEU A 472 27.66 -55.08 -43.15
N GLN A 473 28.91 -54.67 -43.32
CA GLN A 473 29.88 -55.39 -44.16
C GLN A 473 30.28 -56.72 -43.52
N GLU A 474 30.66 -57.72 -44.34
CA GLU A 474 30.99 -59.07 -43.88
C GLU A 474 32.07 -59.12 -42.78
N ASP A 475 33.07 -58.22 -42.83
CA ASP A 475 34.11 -58.17 -41.80
C ASP A 475 33.57 -57.67 -40.45
N ALA A 476 32.64 -56.72 -40.45
CA ALA A 476 31.96 -56.27 -39.24
C ALA A 476 31.07 -57.36 -38.64
N LYS A 477 30.36 -58.14 -39.49
CA LYS A 477 29.58 -59.31 -39.05
C LYS A 477 30.46 -60.37 -38.39
N ARG A 478 31.62 -60.67 -38.98
CA ARG A 478 32.61 -61.60 -38.40
C ARG A 478 33.14 -61.10 -37.06
N ALA A 479 33.43 -59.81 -36.93
CA ALA A 479 33.88 -59.21 -35.68
C ALA A 479 32.82 -59.36 -34.57
N LEU A 480 31.53 -59.08 -34.85
CA LEU A 480 30.44 -59.28 -33.90
C LEU A 480 30.31 -60.75 -33.46
N GLN A 481 30.50 -61.70 -34.37
CA GLN A 481 30.53 -63.13 -34.02
C GLN A 481 31.73 -63.50 -33.14
N GLN A 482 32.91 -62.92 -33.39
CA GLN A 482 34.11 -63.12 -32.56
C GLN A 482 33.94 -62.52 -31.16
N LEU A 483 33.26 -61.37 -31.06
CA LEU A 483 32.89 -60.74 -29.79
C LEU A 483 31.94 -61.62 -28.98
N LYS A 484 30.94 -62.24 -29.63
CA LYS A 484 30.05 -63.22 -29.00
C LYS A 484 30.80 -64.44 -28.45
N GLN A 485 31.81 -64.90 -29.19
CA GLN A 485 32.69 -65.99 -28.76
C GLN A 485 33.73 -65.56 -27.71
N LYS A 486 33.68 -64.30 -27.24
CA LYS A 486 34.64 -63.69 -26.29
C LYS A 486 36.10 -63.77 -26.75
N ARG A 487 36.35 -63.84 -28.07
CA ARG A 487 37.70 -63.87 -28.65
C ARG A 487 38.33 -62.48 -28.77
N ILE A 488 37.49 -61.46 -28.85
CA ILE A 488 37.88 -60.04 -28.87
C ILE A 488 37.08 -59.31 -27.80
N ASN A 489 37.62 -58.21 -27.28
CA ASN A 489 36.99 -57.38 -26.25
C ASN A 489 36.55 -55.99 -26.76
N TYR A 490 36.88 -55.65 -28.01
CA TYR A 490 36.62 -54.33 -28.58
C TYR A 490 36.36 -54.39 -30.09
N ILE A 491 35.38 -53.62 -30.56
CA ILE A 491 35.08 -53.39 -31.98
C ILE A 491 34.88 -51.89 -32.18
N GLN A 492 35.50 -51.33 -33.22
CA GLN A 492 35.18 -49.99 -33.71
C GLN A 492 34.58 -50.06 -35.12
N LEU A 493 33.43 -49.41 -35.32
CA LEU A 493 32.73 -49.33 -36.59
C LEU A 493 32.65 -47.88 -37.08
N ARG A 494 32.63 -47.71 -38.40
CA ARG A 494 32.34 -46.44 -39.08
C ARG A 494 31.22 -46.65 -40.10
N LEU A 495 30.48 -45.59 -40.38
CA LEU A 495 29.61 -45.52 -41.56
C LEU A 495 30.43 -45.06 -42.75
N ASP A 496 30.32 -45.79 -43.86
CA ASP A 496 30.65 -45.28 -45.18
C ASP A 496 29.41 -44.54 -45.72
N VAL A 497 29.52 -43.22 -45.82
CA VAL A 497 28.42 -42.34 -46.25
C VAL A 497 28.15 -42.45 -47.75
N ASP A 498 29.14 -42.85 -48.54
CA ASP A 498 29.02 -42.93 -50.01
C ASP A 498 28.47 -44.29 -50.45
N LYS A 499 28.85 -45.37 -49.75
CA LYS A 499 28.34 -46.73 -50.00
C LYS A 499 27.10 -47.08 -49.19
N GLU A 500 26.73 -46.25 -48.22
CA GLU A 500 25.64 -46.48 -47.28
C GLU A 500 25.78 -47.79 -46.49
N THR A 501 26.99 -48.14 -46.08
CA THR A 501 27.29 -49.38 -45.33
C THR A 501 27.96 -49.09 -43.98
N ILE A 502 27.88 -50.06 -43.06
CA ILE A 502 28.62 -50.02 -41.79
C ILE A 502 29.86 -50.89 -41.93
N GLU A 503 31.04 -50.27 -41.89
CA GLU A 503 32.34 -50.90 -42.08
C GLU A 503 33.08 -51.09 -40.74
N LEU A 504 33.88 -52.14 -40.66
CA LEU A 504 34.79 -52.40 -39.54
C LEU A 504 36.04 -51.54 -39.67
N VAL A 505 36.40 -50.81 -38.61
CA VAL A 505 37.67 -50.07 -38.55
C VAL A 505 38.78 -50.99 -38.02
N HIS A 506 38.61 -51.53 -36.81
CA HIS A 506 39.54 -52.50 -36.23
C HIS A 506 38.95 -53.23 -35.00
N THR A 507 39.63 -54.30 -34.56
CA THR A 507 39.30 -55.11 -33.37
C THR A 507 40.49 -55.27 -32.40
N LYS A 508 41.45 -54.33 -32.42
CA LYS A 508 42.61 -54.34 -31.51
C LYS A 508 42.17 -54.50 -30.05
N PRO A 509 42.78 -55.44 -29.29
CA PRO A 509 42.52 -55.58 -27.87
C PRO A 509 42.69 -54.24 -27.16
N THR A 510 41.71 -53.87 -26.34
CA THR A 510 41.68 -52.57 -25.67
C THR A 510 41.31 -52.80 -24.22
N GLU A 511 42.14 -52.32 -23.29
CA GLU A 511 41.82 -52.28 -21.86
C GLU A 511 41.17 -50.93 -21.50
N THR A 512 40.53 -50.83 -20.34
CA THR A 512 39.78 -49.62 -19.94
C THR A 512 40.59 -48.33 -20.02
N HIS A 513 41.87 -48.36 -19.63
CA HIS A 513 42.77 -47.19 -19.69
C HIS A 513 43.21 -46.82 -21.13
N GLU A 514 43.10 -47.74 -22.08
CA GLU A 514 43.45 -47.50 -23.48
C GLU A 514 42.27 -46.95 -24.30
N LEU A 515 41.05 -47.13 -23.80
CA LEU A 515 39.80 -46.79 -24.49
C LEU A 515 39.66 -45.30 -24.84
N PRO A 516 40.02 -44.32 -23.98
CA PRO A 516 40.04 -42.91 -24.37
C PRO A 516 40.83 -42.64 -25.65
N PHE A 517 41.97 -43.31 -25.82
CA PHE A 517 42.85 -43.17 -26.99
C PHE A 517 42.32 -43.86 -28.25
N ARG A 518 41.24 -44.64 -28.15
CA ARG A 518 40.59 -45.27 -29.31
C ARG A 518 39.48 -44.42 -29.91
N ILE A 519 39.06 -43.35 -29.23
CA ILE A 519 37.99 -42.47 -29.68
C ILE A 519 38.56 -41.33 -30.50
N PRO A 520 38.20 -41.21 -31.79
CA PRO A 520 38.65 -40.10 -32.60
C PRO A 520 38.01 -38.79 -32.15
N THR A 521 38.75 -37.69 -32.25
CA THR A 521 38.26 -36.33 -31.93
C THR A 521 37.71 -35.60 -33.15
N ASP A 522 37.83 -36.18 -34.34
CA ASP A 522 37.51 -35.56 -35.63
C ASP A 522 36.28 -36.19 -36.31
N THR A 523 36.04 -37.49 -36.05
CA THR A 523 35.05 -38.28 -36.78
C THR A 523 34.21 -39.14 -35.85
N PRO A 524 32.92 -39.35 -36.15
CA PRO A 524 32.03 -40.13 -35.30
C PRO A 524 32.27 -41.62 -35.50
N ARG A 525 32.09 -42.42 -34.45
CA ARG A 525 32.30 -43.87 -34.47
C ARG A 525 31.32 -44.57 -33.55
N TYR A 526 31.08 -45.84 -33.85
CA TYR A 526 30.45 -46.76 -32.90
C TYR A 526 31.49 -47.68 -32.32
N HIS A 527 31.34 -47.97 -31.03
CA HIS A 527 32.24 -48.83 -30.31
C HIS A 527 31.43 -49.86 -29.53
N PHE A 528 31.88 -51.11 -29.59
CA PHE A 528 31.46 -52.16 -28.69
C PHE A 528 32.65 -52.53 -27.82
N PHE A 529 32.52 -52.36 -26.51
CA PHE A 529 33.60 -52.59 -25.56
C PHE A 529 33.11 -53.51 -24.43
N VAL A 530 33.87 -54.55 -24.13
CA VAL A 530 33.61 -55.44 -22.99
C VAL A 530 34.30 -54.86 -21.77
N PHE A 531 33.53 -54.18 -20.93
CA PHE A 531 33.99 -53.65 -19.66
C PHE A 531 34.05 -54.77 -18.63
N LYS A 532 35.24 -55.02 -18.08
CA LYS A 532 35.46 -56.00 -17.02
C LYS A 532 35.67 -55.26 -15.71
N HIS A 533 34.84 -55.53 -14.71
CA HIS A 533 34.90 -54.81 -13.44
C HIS A 533 34.45 -55.68 -12.26
N SER A 534 34.81 -55.27 -11.04
CA SER A 534 34.27 -55.88 -9.82
C SER A 534 33.03 -55.14 -9.35
N HIS A 535 31.92 -55.85 -9.13
CA HIS A 535 30.76 -55.30 -8.46
C HIS A 535 30.40 -56.23 -7.30
N GLN A 536 30.32 -55.68 -6.08
CA GLN A 536 30.01 -56.43 -4.84
C GLN A 536 30.91 -57.66 -4.61
N GLY A 537 32.19 -57.58 -5.00
CA GLY A 537 33.17 -58.64 -4.80
C GLY A 537 33.14 -59.79 -5.83
N GLN A 538 32.28 -59.71 -6.84
CA GLN A 538 32.26 -60.65 -7.98
C GLN A 538 32.78 -59.97 -9.25
N MET A 539 33.43 -60.75 -10.12
CA MET A 539 33.89 -60.28 -11.43
C MET A 539 32.73 -60.33 -12.43
N HIS A 540 32.43 -59.20 -13.06
CA HIS A 540 31.42 -59.06 -14.08
C HIS A 540 32.03 -58.59 -15.40
N GLU A 541 31.43 -59.00 -16.51
CA GLU A 541 31.73 -58.50 -17.85
C GLU A 541 30.45 -57.86 -18.40
N ALA A 542 30.50 -56.58 -18.74
CA ALA A 542 29.38 -55.83 -19.30
C ALA A 542 29.73 -55.35 -20.72
N LEU A 543 28.86 -55.61 -21.70
CA LEU A 543 29.02 -55.09 -23.05
C LEU A 543 28.46 -53.67 -23.11
N VAL A 544 29.34 -52.71 -23.37
CA VAL A 544 28.99 -51.30 -23.48
C VAL A 544 29.03 -50.88 -24.95
N PHE A 545 27.93 -50.29 -25.42
CA PHE A 545 27.89 -49.60 -26.70
C PHE A 545 28.15 -48.12 -26.48
N ILE A 546 29.13 -47.58 -27.21
CA ILE A 546 29.49 -46.17 -27.14
C ILE A 546 29.32 -45.58 -28.54
N TYR A 547 28.49 -44.55 -28.64
CA TYR A 547 28.43 -43.67 -29.80
C TYR A 547 29.29 -42.44 -29.51
N SER A 548 30.45 -42.34 -30.17
CA SER A 548 31.32 -41.17 -30.05
C SER A 548 31.00 -40.16 -31.14
N MET A 549 30.73 -38.92 -30.76
CA MET A 549 30.28 -37.84 -31.64
C MET A 549 31.01 -36.54 -31.29
N PRO A 550 32.16 -36.22 -31.92
CA PRO A 550 33.02 -35.08 -31.55
C PRO A 550 32.46 -33.66 -31.81
N GLY A 551 31.13 -33.53 -31.91
CA GLY A 551 30.43 -32.25 -32.06
C GLY A 551 30.45 -31.70 -33.49
N TYR A 552 30.78 -30.41 -33.63
CA TYR A 552 30.68 -29.68 -34.90
C TYR A 552 31.86 -29.88 -35.86
N THR A 553 32.86 -30.68 -35.49
CA THR A 553 33.95 -31.09 -36.39
C THR A 553 33.45 -31.95 -37.56
N CYS A 554 32.34 -32.67 -37.37
CA CYS A 554 31.71 -33.49 -38.39
C CYS A 554 30.57 -32.73 -39.10
N SER A 555 30.20 -33.14 -40.30
CA SER A 555 29.10 -32.51 -41.05
C SER A 555 27.72 -32.85 -40.46
N ILE A 556 26.70 -32.01 -40.70
CA ILE A 556 25.31 -32.32 -40.30
C ILE A 556 24.85 -33.66 -40.89
N LYS A 557 25.26 -33.96 -42.14
CA LYS A 557 24.95 -35.22 -42.83
C LYS A 557 25.46 -36.42 -42.02
N GLU A 558 26.73 -36.40 -41.60
CA GLU A 558 27.31 -37.48 -40.80
C GLU A 558 26.62 -37.62 -39.44
N ARG A 559 26.39 -36.50 -38.73
CA ARG A 559 25.73 -36.54 -37.41
C ARG A 559 24.33 -37.14 -37.47
N MET A 560 23.56 -36.73 -38.48
CA MET A 560 22.20 -37.24 -38.69
C MET A 560 22.23 -38.72 -39.06
N LEU A 561 23.12 -39.15 -39.97
CA LEU A 561 23.21 -40.55 -40.37
C LEU A 561 23.62 -41.47 -39.22
N TYR A 562 24.61 -41.11 -38.42
CA TYR A 562 24.96 -41.89 -37.22
C TYR A 562 23.80 -41.89 -36.21
N SER A 563 23.18 -40.75 -35.89
CA SER A 563 22.04 -40.74 -34.98
C SER A 563 20.85 -41.59 -35.46
N SER A 564 20.59 -41.62 -36.77
CA SER A 564 19.47 -42.38 -37.36
C SER A 564 19.74 -43.87 -37.51
N CYS A 565 20.99 -44.28 -37.73
CA CYS A 565 21.36 -45.69 -37.91
C CYS A 565 21.57 -46.44 -36.57
N LYS A 566 21.86 -45.71 -35.49
CA LYS A 566 22.17 -46.28 -34.17
C LYS A 566 21.15 -47.33 -33.69
N ASN A 567 19.87 -46.99 -33.68
CA ASN A 567 18.83 -47.89 -33.15
C ASN A 567 18.70 -49.16 -34.00
N ARG A 568 18.78 -49.03 -35.34
CA ARG A 568 18.71 -50.19 -36.25
C ARG A 568 19.91 -51.11 -36.10
N LEU A 569 21.11 -50.55 -35.96
CA LEU A 569 22.32 -51.32 -35.70
C LEU A 569 22.21 -52.09 -34.37
N LEU A 570 21.76 -51.42 -33.31
CA LEU A 570 21.58 -52.06 -32.00
C LEU A 570 20.52 -53.15 -32.04
N ASP A 571 19.39 -52.92 -32.70
CA ASP A 571 18.35 -53.92 -32.92
C ASP A 571 18.90 -55.14 -33.68
N GLU A 572 19.72 -54.93 -34.72
CA GLU A 572 20.37 -56.01 -35.48
C GLU A 572 21.37 -56.80 -34.63
N VAL A 573 22.18 -56.10 -33.82
CA VAL A 573 23.17 -56.72 -32.91
C VAL A 573 22.50 -57.55 -31.80
N GLU A 574 21.47 -57.00 -31.15
CA GLU A 574 20.74 -57.68 -30.08
C GLU A 574 19.91 -58.85 -30.62
N ARG A 575 19.22 -58.69 -31.77
CA ARG A 575 18.34 -59.72 -32.33
C ARG A 575 19.10 -60.81 -33.08
N ASP A 576 19.97 -60.45 -34.01
CA ASP A 576 20.53 -61.38 -34.98
C ASP A 576 21.84 -62.00 -34.45
N TYR A 577 22.59 -61.29 -33.59
CA TYR A 577 23.80 -61.81 -32.95
C TYR A 577 23.60 -62.22 -31.48
N GLN A 578 22.47 -61.88 -30.85
CA GLN A 578 22.18 -62.17 -29.43
C GLN A 578 23.27 -61.65 -28.48
N LEU A 579 23.80 -60.46 -28.78
CA LEU A 579 24.70 -59.72 -27.90
C LEU A 579 23.88 -58.78 -27.03
N GLU A 580 23.81 -59.05 -25.73
CA GLU A 580 23.11 -58.19 -24.78
C GLU A 580 23.95 -56.95 -24.47
N VAL A 581 23.53 -55.78 -24.95
CA VAL A 581 24.20 -54.50 -24.67
C VAL A 581 23.72 -53.97 -23.32
N ASN A 582 24.54 -54.08 -22.29
CA ASN A 582 24.18 -53.70 -20.92
C ASN A 582 24.00 -52.19 -20.75
N LYS A 583 24.78 -51.39 -21.49
CA LYS A 583 24.68 -49.93 -21.44
C LYS A 583 24.91 -49.31 -22.81
N LYS A 584 24.07 -48.33 -23.17
CA LYS A 584 24.17 -47.52 -24.38
C LYS A 584 24.56 -46.11 -23.96
N MET A 585 25.67 -45.62 -24.48
CA MET A 585 26.29 -44.37 -24.06
C MET A 585 26.52 -43.47 -25.27
N GLU A 586 26.37 -42.16 -25.07
CA GLU A 586 26.71 -41.15 -26.07
C GLU A 586 27.74 -40.20 -25.45
N ILE A 587 28.86 -40.03 -26.12
CA ILE A 587 29.97 -39.20 -25.65
C ILE A 587 30.45 -38.31 -26.79
N ASP A 588 30.98 -37.14 -26.44
CA ASP A 588 31.60 -36.21 -27.37
C ASP A 588 33.14 -36.33 -27.40
N SER A 589 33.78 -36.61 -26.26
CA SER A 589 35.22 -36.87 -26.15
C SER A 589 35.52 -38.17 -25.39
N GLY A 590 36.69 -38.75 -25.65
CA GLY A 590 37.23 -39.90 -24.91
C GLY A 590 37.76 -39.56 -23.52
N ASP A 591 38.02 -38.28 -23.21
CA ASP A 591 38.72 -37.85 -21.98
C ASP A 591 37.96 -38.18 -20.68
N GLY A 592 36.64 -38.36 -20.75
CA GLY A 592 35.77 -38.70 -19.62
C GLY A 592 35.61 -40.19 -19.35
N LEU A 593 36.20 -41.07 -20.15
CA LEU A 593 36.03 -42.53 -20.06
C LEU A 593 36.98 -43.15 -19.02
N THR A 594 36.70 -42.92 -17.74
CA THR A 594 37.40 -43.55 -16.63
C THR A 594 36.70 -44.85 -16.20
N GLU A 595 37.42 -45.72 -15.48
CA GLU A 595 36.82 -46.92 -14.88
C GLU A 595 35.69 -46.58 -13.91
N GLU A 596 35.84 -45.48 -13.15
CA GLU A 596 34.80 -44.95 -12.25
C GLU A 596 33.55 -44.52 -13.03
N PHE A 597 33.72 -43.83 -14.16
CA PHE A 597 32.60 -43.40 -15.00
C PHE A 597 31.82 -44.58 -15.57
N PHE A 598 32.50 -45.61 -16.09
CA PHE A 598 31.82 -46.82 -16.56
C PHE A 598 31.13 -47.57 -15.42
N TYR A 599 31.74 -47.59 -14.24
CA TYR A 599 31.12 -48.21 -13.07
C TYR A 599 29.83 -47.49 -12.66
N GLU A 600 29.81 -46.17 -12.60
CA GLU A 600 28.62 -45.37 -12.28
C GLU A 600 27.52 -45.49 -13.34
N GLU A 601 27.89 -45.55 -14.63
CA GLU A 601 26.92 -45.66 -15.72
C GLU A 601 26.28 -47.05 -15.81
N VAL A 602 27.05 -48.11 -15.53
CA VAL A 602 26.55 -49.48 -15.49
C VAL A 602 25.79 -49.75 -14.17
N HIS A 603 26.24 -49.16 -13.05
CA HIS A 603 25.66 -49.29 -11.71
C HIS A 603 25.33 -47.91 -11.13
N PRO A 604 24.18 -47.31 -11.50
CA PRO A 604 23.83 -45.96 -11.07
C PRO A 604 23.62 -45.89 -9.55
N MET A 605 24.19 -44.85 -8.92
CA MET A 605 24.00 -44.59 -7.49
C MET A 605 22.54 -44.22 -7.19
N GLU A 606 22.04 -44.63 -6.02
CA GLU A 606 20.71 -44.24 -5.55
C GLU A 606 20.59 -42.71 -5.40
N GLN A 607 19.44 -42.13 -5.77
CA GLN A 607 19.21 -40.69 -5.71
C GLN A 607 19.50 -40.15 -4.30
N THR A 608 20.55 -39.34 -4.17
CA THR A 608 20.84 -38.64 -2.92
C THR A 608 19.69 -37.69 -2.61
N LEU A 609 19.04 -37.86 -1.45
CA LEU A 609 17.97 -36.99 -0.98
C LEU A 609 18.40 -35.52 -1.05
N LYS A 610 17.52 -34.67 -1.60
CA LYS A 610 17.81 -33.23 -1.74
C LYS A 610 18.12 -32.62 -0.38
N GLN A 611 19.32 -32.10 -0.21
CA GLN A 611 19.74 -31.45 1.02
C GLN A 611 18.86 -30.22 1.28
N ALA A 612 18.17 -30.18 2.42
CA ALA A 612 17.36 -29.05 2.84
C ALA A 612 18.13 -28.20 3.85
N PHE A 613 18.27 -26.90 3.58
CA PHE A 613 18.87 -25.96 4.51
C PHE A 613 18.01 -25.79 5.77
N ALA A 614 18.65 -25.60 6.92
CA ALA A 614 17.95 -25.33 8.17
C ALA A 614 17.16 -24.02 8.09
N LYS A 615 15.91 -24.03 8.57
CA LYS A 615 15.10 -22.82 8.71
C LYS A 615 15.77 -21.83 9.69
N PRO A 616 15.61 -20.51 9.51
CA PRO A 616 16.14 -19.51 10.43
C PRO A 616 15.73 -19.77 11.88
N ARG A 617 16.58 -19.37 12.84
CA ARG A 617 16.20 -19.37 14.26
C ARG A 617 14.94 -18.52 14.43
N GLY A 618 13.88 -19.11 15.03
CA GLY A 618 12.62 -18.42 15.25
C GLY A 618 12.76 -17.20 16.18
N PRO A 619 11.67 -16.43 16.39
CA PRO A 619 11.70 -15.22 17.23
C PRO A 619 12.33 -15.50 18.61
N GLY A 620 13.31 -14.69 19.01
CA GLY A 620 14.00 -14.84 20.30
C GLY A 620 13.03 -14.72 21.47
N GLY A 621 13.13 -15.64 22.45
CA GLY A 621 12.36 -15.55 23.70
C GLY A 621 10.94 -16.14 23.68
N LYS A 622 10.59 -17.08 22.77
CA LYS A 622 9.30 -17.79 22.84
C LYS A 622 9.16 -18.58 24.16
N ARG A 623 8.43 -18.02 25.13
CA ARG A 623 8.12 -18.59 26.46
C ARG A 623 7.06 -19.72 26.41
N GLY A 624 7.17 -20.68 25.49
CA GLY A 624 6.25 -21.82 25.48
C GLY A 624 6.46 -22.83 24.35
N ASN A 625 6.10 -24.08 24.62
CA ASN A 625 6.07 -25.16 23.63
C ASN A 625 5.11 -24.79 22.48
N LYS A 626 5.45 -25.19 21.25
CA LYS A 626 4.53 -25.05 20.11
C LYS A 626 3.25 -25.82 20.42
N ARG A 627 2.13 -25.12 20.52
CA ARG A 627 0.81 -25.72 20.68
C ARG A 627 0.12 -25.74 19.33
N ILE A 628 -0.64 -26.79 19.07
CA ILE A 628 -1.55 -26.84 17.92
C ILE A 628 -2.69 -25.88 18.22
N ILE A 629 -2.93 -24.91 17.35
CA ILE A 629 -4.09 -24.02 17.45
C ILE A 629 -5.24 -24.77 16.78
N LYS A 630 -5.92 -25.64 17.52
CA LYS A 630 -7.16 -26.29 17.08
C LYS A 630 -8.34 -25.41 17.48
N SER A 631 -9.23 -25.12 16.54
CA SER A 631 -10.50 -24.46 16.82
C SER A 631 -11.50 -25.50 17.35
N PRO A 632 -12.43 -25.17 18.28
CA PRO A 632 -13.34 -26.14 18.92
C PRO A 632 -14.42 -26.77 18.03
N GLY A 633 -14.26 -26.77 16.70
CA GLY A 633 -15.23 -27.31 15.73
C GLY A 633 -14.66 -28.32 14.74
N GLU A 634 -13.40 -28.72 14.88
CA GLU A 634 -12.79 -29.76 14.02
C GLU A 634 -12.88 -31.18 14.62
N ASN A 635 -13.36 -31.31 15.86
CA ASN A 635 -13.78 -32.60 16.39
C ASN A 635 -15.30 -32.67 16.20
N GLY A 636 -15.73 -33.38 15.16
CA GLY A 636 -17.14 -33.75 15.03
C GLY A 636 -17.55 -34.61 16.21
N GLU A 637 -18.21 -33.99 17.18
CA GLU A 637 -19.15 -34.64 18.08
C GLU A 637 -20.39 -33.72 18.14
N ASP A 638 -21.41 -34.19 17.41
CA ASP A 638 -22.84 -33.85 17.33
C ASP A 638 -23.32 -32.43 16.97
#